data_AF-A0A954XQF6-F1
#
_entry.id   AF-A0A954XQF6-F1
#
_cell.length_a   1.000
_cell.length_b   1.000
_cell.length_c   1.000
_cell.angle_alpha   90.00
_cell.angle_beta   90.00
_cell.angle_gamma   90.00
#
_symmetry.space_group_name_H-M   'P 1'
#
loop_
_entity.id
_entity.type
_entity.pdbx_description
1 polymer ?
#
loop_
_entity_poly.entity_id
_entity_poly.type
_entity_poly.pdbx_seq_one_letter_code
_entity_poly.pdbx_strand_id
1 'polypeptide(L)'
;MKQQTLSMAADQAEGFELHRRPTRRDVFLATMEGLVPWSALCAVIAPFYPKPGRGRPPVGLERMLRMYFVQQWFNLADAACEDALLDSTALRRFVGIDL
;
A
#
# COMPACT_ATOMS: atom_id res chain seq x y z
N MET A 1 40.25 -13.66 -14.13
CA MET A 1 39.14 -14.29 -13.37
C MET A 1 38.16 -13.19 -12.98
N LYS A 2 36.98 -13.14 -13.61
CA LYS A 2 35.90 -12.19 -13.27
C LYS A 2 34.90 -12.93 -12.39
N GLN A 3 34.73 -12.49 -11.14
CA GLN A 3 33.70 -12.99 -10.25
C GLN A 3 32.32 -12.53 -10.75
N GLN A 4 31.50 -13.49 -11.16
CA GLN A 4 30.06 -13.32 -11.35
C GLN A 4 29.36 -13.90 -10.14
N THR A 5 29.06 -13.07 -9.13
CA THR A 5 28.19 -13.49 -8.04
C THR A 5 27.43 -12.28 -7.52
N LEU A 6 26.22 -12.04 -8.05
CA LEU A 6 25.11 -11.42 -7.31
C LEU A 6 23.77 -11.37 -8.07
N SER A 7 23.57 -12.12 -9.17
CA SER A 7 22.28 -12.10 -9.91
C SER A 7 21.28 -13.17 -9.46
N MET A 8 21.66 -14.13 -8.60
CA MET A 8 20.80 -15.27 -8.24
C MET A 8 19.85 -15.02 -7.07
N ALA A 9 19.95 -13.88 -6.38
CA ALA A 9 19.11 -13.60 -5.22
C ALA A 9 17.73 -13.00 -5.58
N ALA A 10 17.64 -12.26 -6.69
CA ALA A 10 16.39 -11.66 -7.15
C ALA A 10 15.44 -12.71 -7.76
N ASP A 11 15.97 -13.61 -8.62
CA ASP A 11 15.17 -14.68 -9.27
C ASP A 11 14.56 -15.68 -8.28
N GLN A 12 15.24 -15.95 -7.16
CA GLN A 12 14.72 -16.89 -6.16
C GLN A 12 13.51 -16.32 -5.41
N ALA A 13 13.42 -14.99 -5.21
CA ALA A 13 12.31 -14.37 -4.49
C ALA A 13 10.99 -14.41 -5.27
N GLU A 14 11.03 -14.30 -6.61
CA GLU A 14 9.84 -14.37 -7.46
C GLU A 14 9.19 -15.76 -7.46
N GLY A 15 10.01 -16.83 -7.41
CA GLY A 15 9.52 -18.22 -7.38
C GLY A 15 8.71 -18.58 -6.12
N PHE A 16 9.06 -18.01 -4.97
CA PHE A 16 8.34 -18.24 -3.70
C PHE A 16 7.04 -17.44 -3.61
N GLU A 17 6.98 -16.23 -4.18
CA GLU A 17 5.75 -15.41 -4.21
C GLU A 17 4.67 -16.03 -5.12
N LEU A 18 5.06 -16.68 -6.23
CA LEU A 18 4.14 -17.36 -7.16
C LEU A 18 3.30 -18.48 -6.51
N HIS A 19 3.82 -19.12 -5.46
CA HIS A 19 3.16 -20.22 -4.75
C HIS A 19 2.67 -19.82 -3.35
N ARG A 20 2.74 -18.53 -3.02
CA ARG A 20 2.32 -18.04 -1.71
C ARG A 20 0.81 -18.15 -1.56
N ARG A 21 0.37 -18.92 -0.56
CA ARG A 21 -1.05 -18.96 -0.19
C ARG A 21 -1.47 -17.57 0.29
N PRO A 22 -2.57 -16.99 -0.23
CA PRO A 22 -3.04 -15.68 0.22
C PRO A 22 -3.36 -15.72 1.71
N THR A 23 -2.86 -14.73 2.44
CA THR A 23 -3.15 -14.57 3.86
C THR A 23 -4.59 -14.06 4.04
N ARG A 24 -5.14 -14.18 5.26
CA ARG A 24 -6.44 -13.57 5.58
C ARG A 24 -6.46 -12.07 5.28
N ARG A 25 -5.33 -11.38 5.49
CA ARG A 25 -5.17 -9.96 5.20
C ARG A 25 -5.24 -9.69 3.69
N ASP A 26 -4.57 -10.50 2.86
CA ASP A 26 -4.61 -10.37 1.40
C ASP A 26 -6.04 -10.50 0.88
N VAL A 27 -6.76 -11.53 1.34
CA VAL A 27 -8.16 -11.77 0.94
C VAL A 27 -9.06 -10.61 1.38
N PHE A 28 -8.88 -10.11 2.60
CA PHE A 28 -9.66 -8.97 3.11
C PHE A 28 -9.42 -7.71 2.27
N LEU A 29 -8.16 -7.35 2.02
CA LEU A 29 -7.80 -6.17 1.24
C LEU A 29 -8.29 -6.27 -0.21
N ALA A 30 -8.16 -7.43 -0.85
CA ALA A 30 -8.69 -7.67 -2.19
C ALA A 30 -10.23 -7.56 -2.24
N THR A 31 -10.91 -8.02 -1.19
CA THR A 31 -12.37 -7.87 -1.07
C THR A 31 -12.75 -6.39 -0.93
N MET A 32 -12.05 -5.65 -0.06
CA MET A 32 -12.33 -4.22 0.14
C MET A 32 -11.99 -3.38 -1.11
N GLU A 33 -10.96 -3.76 -1.87
CA GLU A 33 -10.61 -3.11 -3.14
C GLU A 33 -11.81 -3.06 -4.09
N GLY A 34 -12.57 -4.15 -4.19
CA GLY A 34 -13.76 -4.24 -5.05
C GLY A 34 -15.05 -3.69 -4.43
N LEU A 35 -15.17 -3.72 -3.09
CA LEU A 35 -16.38 -3.25 -2.40
C LEU A 35 -16.41 -1.74 -2.17
N VAL A 36 -15.27 -1.11 -1.93
CA VAL A 36 -15.21 0.32 -1.62
C VAL A 36 -15.28 1.13 -2.92
N PRO A 37 -16.22 2.10 -3.03
CA PRO A 37 -16.34 2.93 -4.23
C PRO A 37 -15.31 4.06 -4.23
N TRP A 38 -14.02 3.72 -4.43
CA TRP A 38 -12.89 4.64 -4.30
C TRP A 38 -13.03 5.94 -5.10
N SER A 39 -13.45 5.82 -6.37
CA SER A 39 -13.61 6.98 -7.26
C SER A 39 -14.69 7.94 -6.77
N ALA A 40 -15.83 7.43 -6.31
CA ALA A 40 -16.92 8.23 -5.76
C ALA A 40 -16.51 8.92 -4.45
N LEU A 41 -15.83 8.19 -3.55
CA LEU A 41 -15.31 8.77 -2.31
C LEU A 41 -14.26 9.85 -2.58
N CYS A 42 -13.33 9.60 -3.49
CA CYS A 42 -12.34 10.59 -3.91
C CYS A 42 -13.02 11.84 -4.49
N ALA A 43 -14.07 11.68 -5.31
CA ALA A 43 -14.79 12.82 -5.89
C ALA A 43 -15.43 13.73 -4.82
N VAL A 44 -15.96 13.16 -3.74
CA VAL A 44 -16.54 13.92 -2.62
C VAL A 44 -15.47 14.64 -1.80
N ILE A 45 -14.28 14.04 -1.64
CA ILE A 45 -13.20 14.59 -0.81
C ILE A 45 -12.34 15.59 -1.58
N ALA A 46 -12.18 15.42 -2.90
CA ALA A 46 -11.29 16.22 -3.75
C ALA A 46 -11.42 17.75 -3.59
N PRO A 47 -12.62 18.35 -3.43
CA PRO A 47 -12.74 19.80 -3.22
C PRO A 47 -12.07 20.31 -1.94
N PHE A 48 -11.97 19.46 -0.92
CA PHE A 48 -11.42 19.78 0.40
C PHE A 48 -9.97 19.32 0.59
N TYR A 49 -9.46 18.51 -0.33
CA TYR A 49 -8.12 17.96 -0.23
C TYR A 49 -7.06 19.04 -0.45
N PRO A 50 -5.96 19.07 0.33
CA PRO A 50 -4.93 20.10 0.19
C PRO A 50 -4.41 20.19 -1.25
N LYS A 51 -4.32 21.42 -1.74
CA LYS A 51 -3.71 21.71 -3.05
C LYS A 51 -2.21 21.93 -2.88
N PRO A 52 -1.39 21.52 -3.86
CA PRO A 52 0.04 21.79 -3.81
C PRO A 52 0.30 23.29 -3.68
N GLY A 53 1.20 23.65 -2.76
CA GLY A 53 1.62 25.02 -2.48
C GLY A 53 3.15 25.10 -2.39
N ARG A 54 3.68 26.08 -1.65
CA ARG A 54 5.13 26.27 -1.47
C ARG A 54 5.81 25.30 -0.48
N GLY A 55 5.07 24.32 0.04
CA GLY A 55 5.56 23.35 1.03
C GLY A 55 5.72 21.93 0.47
N ARG A 56 5.86 20.95 1.36
CA ARG A 56 5.85 19.52 0.96
C ARG A 56 4.55 19.24 0.20
N PRO A 57 4.62 18.67 -1.02
CA PRO A 57 3.42 18.36 -1.76
C PRO A 57 2.57 17.36 -0.95
N PRO A 58 1.24 17.52 -0.94
CA PRO A 58 0.37 16.54 -0.33
C PRO A 58 0.55 15.19 -1.05
N VAL A 59 0.42 14.12 -0.29
CA VAL A 59 0.35 12.76 -0.84
C VAL A 59 -0.88 12.65 -1.75
N GLY A 60 -0.89 11.73 -2.72
CA GLY A 60 -2.07 11.54 -3.58
C GLY A 60 -3.33 11.24 -2.76
N LEU A 61 -4.45 11.87 -3.12
CA LEU A 61 -5.73 11.77 -2.39
C LEU A 61 -6.14 10.31 -2.16
N GLU A 62 -6.19 9.51 -3.22
CA GLU A 62 -6.62 8.11 -3.11
C GLU A 62 -5.68 7.30 -2.22
N ARG A 63 -4.37 7.56 -2.30
CA ARG A 63 -3.37 6.92 -1.44
C ARG A 63 -3.61 7.25 0.03
N MET A 64 -3.84 8.52 0.36
CA MET A 64 -4.16 8.92 1.74
C MET A 64 -5.49 8.34 2.22
N LEU A 65 -6.49 8.28 1.34
CA LEU A 65 -7.77 7.66 1.66
C LEU A 65 -7.59 6.16 1.98
N ARG A 66 -6.83 5.43 1.17
CA ARG A 66 -6.51 4.01 1.42
C ARG A 66 -5.77 3.82 2.75
N MET A 67 -4.81 4.69 3.08
CA MET A 67 -4.15 4.66 4.40
C MET A 67 -5.14 4.86 5.55
N TYR A 68 -6.06 5.82 5.42
CA TYR A 68 -7.08 6.08 6.44
C TYR A 68 -8.00 4.86 6.64
N PHE A 69 -8.39 4.19 5.56
CA PHE A 69 -9.18 2.95 5.65
C PHE A 69 -8.38 1.81 6.29
N VAL A 70 -7.09 1.67 5.99
CA VAL A 70 -6.21 0.70 6.67
C VAL A 70 -6.14 0.98 8.17
N GLN A 71 -5.96 2.25 8.57
CA GLN A 71 -6.00 2.65 9.98
C GLN A 71 -7.31 2.21 10.64
N GLN A 72 -8.45 2.49 9.99
CA GLN A 72 -9.77 2.17 10.53
C GLN A 72 -10.03 0.66 10.62
N TRP A 73 -9.68 -0.12 9.60
CA TRP A 73 -9.96 -1.57 9.57
C TRP A 73 -9.09 -2.37 10.53
N PHE A 74 -7.86 -1.92 10.76
CA PHE A 74 -6.92 -2.61 11.65
C PHE A 74 -6.75 -1.90 13.01
N ASN A 75 -7.55 -0.87 13.28
CA ASN A 75 -7.52 -0.08 14.50
C ASN A 75 -6.11 0.44 14.85
N LEU A 76 -5.46 1.06 13.85
CA LEU A 76 -4.09 1.55 13.95
C LEU A 76 -4.09 3.07 14.17
N ALA A 77 -3.25 3.53 15.11
CA ALA A 77 -2.85 4.93 15.17
C ALA A 77 -1.88 5.26 14.01
N ASP A 78 -1.60 6.56 13.80
CA ASP A 78 -0.75 7.02 12.69
C ASP A 78 0.62 6.34 12.65
N ALA A 79 1.34 6.32 13.78
CA ALA A 79 2.65 5.66 13.87
C ALA A 79 2.56 4.15 13.60
N ALA A 80 1.54 3.47 14.16
CA ALA A 80 1.34 2.04 13.94
C ALA A 80 0.96 1.71 12.48
N CYS A 81 0.31 2.64 11.78
CA CYS A 81 0.02 2.50 10.36
C CYS A 81 1.28 2.60 9.51
N GLU A 82 2.19 3.53 9.84
CA GLU A 82 3.49 3.63 9.18
C GLU A 82 4.30 2.35 9.35
N ASP A 83 4.43 1.86 10.60
CA ASP A 83 5.11 0.60 10.91
C ASP A 83 4.47 -0.58 10.14
N ALA A 84 3.14 -0.68 10.14
CA ALA A 84 2.43 -1.73 9.42
C ALA A 84 2.65 -1.67 7.90
N LEU A 85 2.79 -0.47 7.32
CA LEU A 85 3.14 -0.31 5.92
C LEU A 85 4.60 -0.70 5.65
N LEU A 86 5.54 -0.41 6.55
CA LEU A 86 6.93 -0.85 6.39
C LEU A 86 7.06 -2.39 6.44
N ASP A 87 6.30 -3.05 7.33
CA ASP A 87 6.40 -4.48 7.59
C ASP A 87 5.60 -5.35 6.61
N SER A 88 4.51 -4.83 6.03
CA SER A 88 3.54 -5.63 5.28
C SER A 88 3.48 -5.23 3.81
N THR A 89 4.09 -6.03 2.94
CA THR A 89 3.99 -5.88 1.47
C THR A 89 2.54 -5.85 0.98
N ALA A 90 1.63 -6.58 1.63
CA ALA A 90 0.20 -6.56 1.30
C ALA A 90 -0.42 -5.17 1.51
N LEU A 91 -0.10 -4.51 2.63
CA LEU A 91 -0.62 -3.18 2.94
C LEU A 91 0.00 -2.12 2.03
N ARG A 92 1.31 -2.23 1.74
CA ARG A 92 1.98 -1.34 0.77
C ARG A 92 1.35 -1.40 -0.60
N ARG A 93 1.20 -2.63 -1.13
CA ARG A 93 0.56 -2.87 -2.44
C ARG A 93 -0.85 -2.32 -2.47
N PHE A 94 -1.63 -2.58 -1.41
CA PHE A 94 -3.01 -2.08 -1.30
C PHE A 94 -3.08 -0.55 -1.28
N VAL A 95 -2.19 0.13 -0.56
CA VAL A 95 -2.16 1.60 -0.50
C VAL A 95 -1.52 2.21 -1.75
N GLY A 96 -0.77 1.44 -2.53
CA GLY A 96 -0.05 1.90 -3.72
C GLY A 96 1.27 2.59 -3.39
N ILE A 97 1.95 2.18 -2.32
CA ILE A 97 3.31 2.61 -1.98
C ILE A 97 4.30 1.61 -2.59
N ASP A 98 5.24 2.12 -3.37
CA ASP A 98 6.42 1.40 -3.83
C ASP A 98 7.60 1.84 -2.94
N LEU A 99 8.18 0.90 -2.20
CA LEU A 99 9.27 1.11 -1.23
C LEU A 99 10.41 0.13 -1.54
#